data_AF-Q9VR93-F1
#
_entry.id   AF-Q9VR93-F1
#
_cell.length_a   1.000
_cell.length_b   1.000
_cell.length_c   1.000
_cell.angle_alpha   90.00
_cell.angle_beta   90.00
_cell.angle_gamma   90.00
#
_symmetry.space_group_name_H-M   'P 1'
#
loop_
_entity.id
_entity.type
_entity.pdbx_description
1 polymer ?
#
loop_
_entity_poly.entity_id
_entity_poly.type
_entity_poly.pdbx_seq_one_letter_code
_entity_poly.pdbx_strand_id
1 'polypeptide(L)' 'MSDHFNFNEAFNSQTMRGRANVAKATWASLGLVYVLVKMHRRNTKRRETKLYCKGCQQAMLHG' A
#
# COMPACT_ATOMS: atom_id res chain seq x y z
N MET A 1 -13.00 2.80 -32.37
CA MET A 1 -14.23 3.03 -31.59
C MET A 1 -13.80 3.33 -30.17
N SER A 2 -14.08 4.53 -29.66
CA SER A 2 -13.81 4.83 -28.26
C SER A 2 -14.85 4.06 -27.46
N ASP A 3 -14.49 2.88 -26.95
CA ASP A 3 -15.29 2.20 -25.93
C ASP A 3 -15.36 3.16 -24.73
N HIS A 4 -16.42 3.96 -24.66
CA HIS A 4 -16.68 4.80 -23.51
C HIS A 4 -16.89 3.85 -22.34
N PHE A 5 -15.85 3.69 -21.52
CA PHE A 5 -15.93 2.91 -20.30
C PHE A 5 -16.98 3.55 -19.38
N ASN A 6 -18.15 2.95 -19.33
CA ASN A 6 -19.22 3.44 -18.49
C ASN A 6 -19.00 2.90 -17.07
N PHE A 7 -18.43 3.75 -16.21
CA PHE A 7 -18.14 3.41 -14.82
C PHE A 7 -19.38 2.91 -14.07
N ASN A 8 -20.54 3.52 -14.31
CA ASN A 8 -21.79 3.13 -13.66
C ASN A 8 -22.22 1.71 -14.07
N GLU A 9 -22.03 1.34 -15.33
CA GLU A 9 -22.33 -0.01 -15.81
C GLU A 9 -21.30 -1.03 -15.30
N ALA A 10 -20.01 -0.68 -15.34
CA ALA A 10 -18.93 -1.56 -14.91
C ALA A 10 -18.93 -1.84 -13.40
N PHE A 11 -19.41 -0.90 -12.59
CA PHE A 11 -19.51 -1.01 -11.13
C PHE A 11 -20.97 -1.03 -10.64
N ASN A 12 -21.92 -1.46 -11.47
CA ASN A 12 -23.31 -1.60 -11.04
C ASN A 12 -23.45 -2.77 -10.05
N SER A 13 -23.67 -2.47 -8.77
CA SER A 13 -23.82 -3.49 -7.72
C SER A 13 -25.06 -4.38 -7.90
N GLN A 14 -26.00 -4.00 -8.78
CA GLN A 14 -27.18 -4.81 -9.09
C GLN A 14 -26.87 -5.92 -10.09
N THR A 15 -25.81 -5.81 -10.89
CA THR A 15 -25.43 -6.86 -11.87
C THR A 15 -24.33 -7.77 -11.29
N MET A 16 -24.34 -9.05 -11.69
CA MET A 16 -23.29 -10.00 -11.29
C MET A 16 -21.89 -9.53 -11.71
N ARG A 17 -21.78 -8.88 -12.89
CA ARG A 17 -20.53 -8.31 -13.39
C ARG A 17 -20.04 -7.14 -12.53
N GLY A 18 -20.93 -6.21 -12.16
CA GLY A 18 -20.54 -5.09 -11.33
C GLY A 18 -20.16 -5.52 -9.91
N ARG A 19 -20.87 -6.50 -9.31
CA ARG A 19 -20.46 -7.10 -8.01
C ARG A 19 -19.06 -7.71 -8.06
N ALA A 20 -18.71 -8.42 -9.15
CA ALA A 20 -17.38 -8.98 -9.32
C ALA A 20 -16.30 -7.89 -9.47
N ASN A 21 -16.60 -6.80 -10.17
CA ASN A 21 -15.67 -5.68 -10.33
C ASN A 21 -15.48 -4.89 -9.02
N VAL A 22 -16.56 -4.66 -8.27
CA VAL A 22 -16.50 -4.05 -6.93
C VAL A 22 -15.63 -4.93 -6.02
N ALA A 23 -15.86 -6.25 -5.99
CA ALA A 23 -15.04 -7.16 -5.20
C ALA A 23 -13.55 -7.10 -5.61
N LYS A 24 -13.24 -7.09 -6.92
CA LYS A 24 -11.86 -6.92 -7.40
C LYS A 24 -11.24 -5.60 -6.94
N ALA A 25 -11.98 -4.50 -7.01
CA ALA A 25 -11.53 -3.20 -6.54
C ALA A 25 -11.27 -3.20 -5.02
N THR A 26 -12.13 -3.86 -4.23
CA THR A 26 -11.95 -4.02 -2.78
C THR A 26 -10.71 -4.84 -2.45
N TRP A 27 -10.50 -5.99 -3.10
CA TRP A 27 -9.30 -6.80 -2.86
C TRP A 27 -8.02 -6.10 -3.31
N ALA A 28 -8.07 -5.38 -4.44
CA ALA A 28 -6.96 -4.56 -4.91
C ALA A 28 -6.61 -3.44 -3.92
N SER A 29 -7.61 -2.75 -3.36
CA SER A 29 -7.39 -1.69 -2.38
C SER A 29 -6.84 -2.23 -1.07
N LEU A 30 -7.36 -3.36 -0.57
CA LEU A 30 -6.81 -4.05 0.60
C LEU A 30 -5.35 -4.49 0.37
N GLY A 31 -5.06 -5.05 -0.82
CA GLY A 31 -3.70 -5.41 -1.21
C GLY A 31 -2.75 -4.21 -1.23
N LEU A 32 -3.20 -3.08 -1.77
CA LEU A 32 -2.43 -1.83 -1.79
C LEU A 32 -2.15 -1.31 -0.38
N VAL A 33 -3.17 -1.26 0.49
CA VAL A 33 -3.01 -0.85 1.89
C VAL A 33 -2.02 -1.76 2.61
N TYR A 34 -2.11 -3.07 2.42
CA TYR A 34 -1.17 -4.04 3.00
C TYR A 34 0.28 -3.78 2.56
N VAL A 35 0.51 -3.54 1.27
CA VAL A 35 1.84 -3.20 0.73
C VAL A 35 2.37 -1.91 1.36
N LEU A 36 1.54 -0.86 1.43
CA LEU A 36 1.91 0.42 2.04
C LEU A 36 2.29 0.27 3.51
N VAL A 37 1.50 -0.46 4.30
CA VAL A 37 1.80 -0.74 5.72
C VAL A 37 3.11 -1.52 5.85
N LYS A 38 3.33 -2.52 5.00
CA LYS A 38 4.56 -3.32 5.01
C LYS A 38 5.79 -2.48 4.62
N MET A 39 5.67 -1.61 3.62
CA MET A 39 6.71 -0.67 3.23
C MET A 39 7.01 0.33 4.34
N HIS A 40 5.97 0.89 4.96
CA HIS A 40 6.12 1.81 6.09
C HIS A 40 6.84 1.14 7.25
N ARG A 41 6.40 -0.05 7.67
CA ARG A 41 7.07 -0.84 8.72
C ARG A 41 8.54 -1.15 8.40
N ARG A 42 8.85 -1.51 7.15
CA ARG A 42 10.24 -1.74 6.70
C ARG A 42 11.06 -0.44 6.75
N ASN A 43 10.49 0.68 6.31
CA ASN A 43 11.15 1.98 6.34
C ASN A 43 11.39 2.46 7.77
N THR A 44 10.42 2.30 8.67
CA THR A 44 10.59 2.59 10.10
C THR A 44 11.71 1.75 10.68
N LYS A 45 11.70 0.41 10.50
CA LYS A 45 12.79 -0.45 10.97
C LYS A 45 14.17 -0.04 10.43
N ARG A 46 14.25 0.34 9.15
CA ARG A 46 15.50 0.85 8.54
C ARG A 46 15.93 2.20 9.11
N ARG A 47 14.99 3.05 9.52
CA ARG A 47 15.30 4.33 10.19
C ARG A 47 15.81 4.07 11.61
N GLU A 48 15.15 3.20 12.37
CA GLU A 48 15.58 2.77 13.71
C GLU A 48 17.00 2.18 13.66
N THR A 49 17.32 1.27 12.73
CA THR A 49 18.67 0.69 12.64
C THR A 49 19.72 1.72 12.23
N LYS A 50 19.38 2.68 11.36
CA LYS A 50 20.29 3.79 11.02
C LYS A 50 20.51 4.73 12.19
N LEU A 51 19.48 5.00 13.00
CA LEU A 51 19.60 5.80 14.22
C LEU A 51 20.45 5.08 15.27
N TYR A 52 20.28 3.77 15.46
CA TYR A 52 21.12 2.98 16.37
C TYR A 52 22.59 2.98 15.92
N CYS A 53 22.86 2.79 14.63
CA CYS A 53 24.23 2.85 14.11
C CYS A 53 24.86 4.25 14.29
N LYS A 54 24.09 5.33 14.05
CA LYS A 54 24.56 6.70 14.34
C LYS A 54 24.81 6.92 15.82
N GLY A 55 23.92 6.45 16.70
CA GLY A 55 24.10 6.53 18.16
C GLY A 55 25.34 5.78 18.63
N CYS A 56 25.57 4.57 18.12
CA CYS A 56 26.79 3.79 18.40
C CYS A 56 28.05 4.45 17.84
N GLN A 57 28.03 4.96 16.62
CA GLN A 57 29.16 5.70 16.05
C GLN A 57 29.46 6.97 16.86
N GLN A 58 28.44 7.70 17.30
CA GLN A 58 28.60 8.90 18.11
C GLN A 58 29.07 8.59 19.55
N ALA A 59 28.67 7.45 20.11
CA ALA A 59 29.18 6.96 21.39
C ALA A 59 30.65 6.51 21.30
N MET A 60 31.06 5.89 20.19
CA MET A 60 32.47 5.50 19.95
C MET A 60 33.38 6.68 19.60
N LEU A 61 32.84 7.79 19.08
CA LEU A 61 33.63 8.98 18.75
C LEU A 61 33.90 9.90 19.96
N HIS A 62 33.09 9.79 21.02
CA HIS A 62 33.20 10.63 22.23
C HIS A 62 33.62 9.86 23.50
N GLY A 63 33.83 8.54 23.42
CA GLY A 63 34.38 7.74 24.50
C GLY A 63 35.83 7.37 24.20
#